data_AF-A0A2U1AGZ2-F1
#
_entry.id   AF-A0A2U1AGZ2-F1
#
_cell.length_a   1.000
_cell.length_b   1.000
_cell.length_c   1.000
_cell.angle_alpha   90.00
_cell.angle_beta   90.00
_cell.angle_gamma   90.00
#
_symmetry.space_group_name_H-M   'P 1'
#
loop_
_entity.id
_entity.type
_entity.pdbx_description
1 polymer ?
#
loop_
_entity_poly.entity_id
_entity_poly.type
_entity_poly.pdbx_seq_one_letter_code
_entity_poly.pdbx_strand_id
1 'polypeptide(L)'
;MEHILKNELLFKEADVEIYKTYNKEEDTYGLYWTSPNGYKRSDYHYTLIHPYEQQKAAALRCVADVEWMWVWIDTDLNETRMDELNSVIWQNLRVSDSKCDCETFEEMVECELCILGKIPNSYNFKKILDYETHVAYTYDTEQGFYTITLIISEEIQNMNFDYIWKKEELEERLKGIIDTYEEQIFELDSYLRVCVTESLEDSPATRLTYYDVTFTEVKVSGINNATNYNRTVLGFNEFPY
;
A
#
# COMPACT_ATOMS: atom_id res chain seq x y z
N MET A 1 3.18 17.00 -13.97
CA MET A 1 4.13 17.94 -13.30
C MET A 1 4.74 17.20 -12.09
N GLU A 2 6.05 17.30 -11.83
CA GLU A 2 6.69 16.63 -10.69
C GLU A 2 6.46 17.41 -9.39
N HIS A 3 6.11 16.68 -8.33
CA HIS A 3 6.01 17.21 -6.98
C HIS A 3 7.00 16.51 -6.06
N ILE A 4 7.85 17.29 -5.38
CA ILE A 4 8.71 16.77 -4.31
C ILE A 4 7.84 16.58 -3.08
N LEU A 5 7.86 15.38 -2.49
CA LEU A 5 7.13 15.06 -1.27
C LEU A 5 8.07 15.23 -0.07
N LYS A 6 8.12 16.44 0.50
CA LYS A 6 8.97 16.76 1.64
C LYS A 6 8.62 15.97 2.90
N ASN A 7 7.39 15.50 3.01
CA ASN A 7 6.95 14.61 4.10
C ASN A 7 7.38 13.15 3.91
N GLU A 8 7.96 12.81 2.75
CA GLU A 8 8.46 11.47 2.39
C GLU A 8 10.00 11.47 2.27
N LEU A 9 10.68 11.69 3.40
CA LEU A 9 12.13 11.58 3.51
C LEU A 9 12.54 10.10 3.59
N LEU A 10 13.24 9.60 2.57
CA LEU A 10 13.64 8.19 2.46
C LEU A 10 15.05 7.93 3.00
N PHE A 11 15.91 8.96 3.04
CA PHE A 11 17.28 8.85 3.54
C PHE A 11 17.77 10.19 4.09
N LYS A 12 18.51 10.13 5.21
CA LYS A 12 19.23 11.28 5.76
C LYS A 12 20.50 10.84 6.45
N GLU A 13 21.63 11.34 5.97
CA GLU A 13 22.94 11.14 6.60
C GLU A 13 23.80 12.39 6.37
N ALA A 14 24.34 12.94 7.46
CA ALA A 14 25.05 14.23 7.47
C ALA A 14 24.21 15.33 6.79
N ASP A 15 24.72 15.93 5.71
CA ASP A 15 24.03 16.98 4.96
C ASP A 15 23.32 16.46 3.69
N VAL A 16 23.24 15.13 3.50
CA VAL A 16 22.55 14.53 2.37
C VAL A 16 21.14 14.10 2.77
N GLU A 17 20.17 14.49 1.96
CA GLU A 17 18.77 14.10 2.11
C GLU A 17 18.21 13.59 0.77
N ILE A 18 17.42 12.51 0.83
CA ILE A 18 16.74 11.97 -0.35
C ILE A 18 15.24 11.90 -0.06
N TYR A 19 14.47 12.63 -0.84
CA TYR A 19 13.02 12.69 -0.77
C TYR A 19 12.41 11.90 -1.92
N LYS A 20 11.22 11.34 -1.67
CA LYS A 20 10.37 10.81 -2.72
C LYS A 20 9.79 11.96 -3.55
N THR A 21 9.63 11.75 -4.85
CA THR A 21 8.87 12.66 -5.71
C THR A 21 7.75 11.89 -6.40
N TYR A 22 6.70 12.58 -6.83
CA TYR A 22 5.52 11.97 -7.43
C TYR A 22 5.06 12.72 -8.67
N ASN A 23 4.73 11.95 -9.70
CA ASN A 23 4.11 12.42 -10.93
C ASN A 23 2.70 11.82 -11.04
N LYS A 24 1.68 12.62 -10.72
CA LYS A 24 0.28 12.22 -10.76
C LYS A 24 -0.19 11.76 -12.14
N GLU A 25 0.34 12.35 -13.22
CA GLU A 25 -0.11 12.05 -14.58
C GLU A 25 0.30 10.64 -15.02
N GLU A 26 1.44 10.17 -14.52
CA GLU A 26 2.01 8.86 -14.85
C GLU A 26 1.77 7.82 -13.74
N ASP A 27 1.29 8.25 -12.56
CA ASP A 27 1.19 7.43 -11.34
C ASP A 27 2.53 6.77 -10.98
N THR A 28 3.61 7.56 -11.10
CA THR A 28 4.99 7.12 -10.85
C THR A 28 5.70 8.01 -9.85
N TYR A 29 6.70 7.42 -9.21
CA TYR A 29 7.58 8.05 -8.25
C TYR A 29 8.98 8.26 -8.84
N GLY A 30 9.65 9.27 -8.29
CA GLY A 30 11.07 9.57 -8.51
C GLY A 30 11.76 9.88 -7.18
N LEU A 31 12.99 10.37 -7.28
CA LEU A 31 13.83 10.73 -6.14
C LEU A 31 14.43 12.12 -6.31
N TYR A 32 14.36 12.91 -5.24
CA TYR A 32 15.02 14.21 -5.13
C TYR A 32 16.12 14.14 -4.08
N TRP A 33 17.36 14.14 -4.55
CA TRP A 33 18.56 14.13 -3.72
C TRP A 33 19.08 15.56 -3.55
N THR A 34 19.43 15.94 -2.33
CA THR A 34 19.96 17.27 -2.02
C THR A 34 21.14 17.21 -1.05
N SER A 35 22.07 18.15 -1.22
CA SER A 35 23.22 18.41 -0.36
C SER A 35 23.55 19.91 -0.35
N PRO A 36 24.44 20.40 0.52
CA PRO A 36 24.88 21.80 0.51
C PRO A 36 25.54 22.22 -0.80
N ASN A 37 26.07 21.25 -1.55
CA ASN A 37 26.82 21.48 -2.79
C ASN A 37 25.95 21.40 -4.06
N GLY A 38 24.68 21.02 -3.94
CA GLY A 38 23.77 20.89 -5.08
C GLY A 38 22.72 19.80 -4.89
N TYR A 39 21.97 19.54 -5.96
CA TYR A 39 20.89 18.57 -5.98
C TYR A 39 20.99 17.66 -7.22
N LYS A 40 20.38 16.47 -7.13
CA LYS A 40 20.22 15.51 -8.23
C LYS A 40 18.78 15.00 -8.23
N ARG A 41 18.29 14.61 -9.42
CA ARG A 41 16.97 14.00 -9.60
C ARG A 41 17.11 12.68 -10.34
N SER A 42 16.27 11.71 -10.01
CA SER A 42 16.02 10.55 -10.88
C SER A 42 14.90 10.85 -11.87
N ASP A 43 14.80 10.04 -12.92
CA ASP A 43 13.60 10.00 -13.75
C ASP A 43 12.42 9.35 -12.97
N TYR A 44 11.17 9.59 -13.40
CA TYR A 44 9.95 8.99 -12.81
C TYR A 44 9.58 7.72 -13.55
N HIS A 45 10.01 6.60 -13.02
CA HIS A 45 9.66 5.30 -13.59
C HIS A 45 9.38 4.26 -12.53
N TYR A 46 9.44 4.65 -11.26
CA TYR A 46 9.20 3.75 -10.15
C TYR A 46 7.71 3.73 -9.81
N THR A 47 7.13 2.56 -9.65
CA THR A 47 5.78 2.43 -9.05
C THR A 47 5.84 2.15 -7.56
N LEU A 48 7.02 1.74 -7.07
CA LEU A 48 7.27 1.51 -5.66
C LEU A 48 8.71 1.87 -5.31
N ILE A 49 8.90 2.53 -4.17
CA ILE A 49 10.23 2.82 -3.62
C ILE A 49 10.13 2.59 -2.12
N HIS A 50 10.96 1.69 -1.59
CA HIS A 50 11.13 1.51 -0.15
C HIS A 50 12.16 2.51 0.40
N PRO A 51 12.07 2.87 1.69
CA PRO A 51 13.11 3.66 2.36
C PRO A 51 14.51 3.03 2.24
N TYR A 52 15.54 3.86 2.37
CA TYR A 52 16.91 3.38 2.28
C TYR A 52 17.26 2.53 3.51
N GLU A 53 17.76 1.32 3.27
CA GLU A 53 18.39 0.45 4.26
C GLU A 53 19.84 0.21 3.87
N GLN A 54 20.77 0.39 4.81
CA GLN A 54 22.20 0.22 4.55
C GLN A 54 22.68 0.97 3.29
N GLN A 55 22.23 2.22 3.14
CA GLN A 55 22.55 3.10 2.00
C GLN A 55 22.01 2.65 0.63
N LYS A 56 21.03 1.75 0.59
CA LYS A 56 20.31 1.40 -0.65
C LYS A 56 18.81 1.39 -0.46
N ALA A 57 18.07 1.91 -1.43
CA ALA A 57 16.63 1.71 -1.54
C ALA A 57 16.32 0.58 -2.53
N ALA A 58 15.32 -0.23 -2.21
CA ALA A 58 14.70 -1.13 -3.18
C ALA A 58 13.58 -0.39 -3.90
N ALA A 59 13.54 -0.48 -5.23
CA ALA A 59 12.48 0.12 -6.02
C ALA A 59 12.02 -0.82 -7.14
N LEU A 60 10.74 -0.71 -7.48
CA LEU A 60 10.12 -1.42 -8.59
C LEU A 60 9.88 -0.43 -9.74
N ARG A 61 10.35 -0.75 -10.94
CA ARG A 61 10.12 0.06 -12.13
C ARG A 61 9.71 -0.76 -13.34
N CYS A 62 9.03 -0.10 -14.29
CA CYS A 62 8.78 -0.67 -15.59
C CYS A 62 9.96 -0.38 -16.53
N VAL A 63 10.37 -1.39 -17.30
CA VAL A 63 11.43 -1.30 -18.31
C VAL A 63 10.78 -1.42 -19.67
N ALA A 64 10.94 -0.36 -20.48
CA ALA A 64 10.44 -0.28 -21.86
C ALA A 64 8.93 -0.56 -22.00
N ASP A 65 8.13 -0.24 -20.99
CA ASP A 65 6.68 -0.50 -20.94
C ASP A 65 6.29 -1.99 -21.06
N VAL A 66 7.22 -2.92 -20.81
CA VAL A 66 6.98 -4.37 -20.98
C VAL A 66 7.30 -5.19 -19.73
N GLU A 67 8.35 -4.86 -18.98
CA GLU A 67 8.83 -5.72 -17.88
C GLU A 67 8.97 -4.95 -16.57
N TRP A 68 8.39 -5.48 -15.49
CA TRP A 68 8.60 -4.96 -14.13
C TRP A 68 9.89 -5.52 -13.55
N MET A 69 10.77 -4.64 -13.09
CA MET A 69 12.09 -5.00 -12.56
C MET A 69 12.34 -4.35 -11.20
N TRP A 70 12.81 -5.16 -10.26
CA TRP A 70 13.35 -4.69 -8.99
C TRP A 70 14.80 -4.23 -9.16
N VAL A 71 15.09 -3.04 -8.62
CA VAL A 71 16.42 -2.42 -8.65
C VAL A 71 16.81 -1.94 -7.26
N TRP A 72 18.12 -1.93 -7.02
CA TRP A 72 18.75 -1.19 -5.94
C TRP A 72 19.11 0.21 -6.41
N ILE A 73 18.82 1.20 -5.58
CA ILE A 73 19.21 2.59 -5.79
C ILE A 73 20.18 2.98 -4.67
N ASP A 74 21.41 3.34 -5.01
CA ASP A 74 22.38 3.85 -4.03
C ASP A 74 22.13 5.33 -3.68
N THR A 75 22.86 5.85 -2.69
CA THR A 75 22.73 7.24 -2.24
C THR A 75 23.15 8.27 -3.28
N ASP A 76 23.82 7.86 -4.36
CA ASP A 76 24.16 8.71 -5.50
C ASP A 76 23.11 8.61 -6.62
N LEU A 77 21.98 7.93 -6.36
CA LEU A 77 20.90 7.63 -7.31
C LEU A 77 21.33 6.78 -8.51
N ASN A 78 22.33 5.91 -8.33
CA ASN A 78 22.67 4.91 -9.35
C ASN A 78 21.84 3.65 -9.16
N GLU A 79 21.33 3.11 -10.26
CA GLU A 79 20.55 1.89 -10.27
C GLU A 79 21.41 0.66 -10.55
N THR A 80 21.15 -0.41 -9.82
CA THR A 80 21.65 -1.75 -10.14
C THR A 80 20.53 -2.77 -10.08
N ARG A 81 20.50 -3.70 -11.04
CA ARG A 81 19.47 -4.76 -11.06
C ARG A 81 19.61 -5.64 -9.82
N MET A 82 18.47 -5.92 -9.20
CA MET A 82 18.38 -6.84 -8.08
C MET A 82 18.46 -8.30 -8.57
N ASP A 83 19.12 -9.17 -7.80
CA ASP A 83 19.04 -10.61 -8.06
C ASP A 83 17.65 -11.17 -7.72
N GLU A 84 17.39 -12.41 -8.15
CA GLU A 84 16.08 -13.05 -8.02
C GLU A 84 15.66 -13.24 -6.56
N LEU A 85 16.59 -13.66 -5.69
CA LEU A 85 16.30 -13.91 -4.28
C LEU A 85 15.87 -12.61 -3.57
N ASN A 86 16.66 -11.55 -3.75
CA ASN A 86 16.33 -10.24 -3.20
C ASN A 86 15.01 -9.72 -3.78
N SER A 87 14.77 -9.89 -5.09
CA SER A 87 13.52 -9.46 -5.73
C SER A 87 12.29 -10.09 -5.07
N VAL A 88 12.35 -11.40 -4.77
CA VAL A 88 11.27 -12.11 -4.06
C VAL A 88 11.07 -11.58 -2.65
N ILE A 89 12.14 -11.24 -1.93
CA ILE A 89 12.03 -10.69 -0.57
C ILE A 89 11.29 -9.34 -0.60
N TRP A 90 11.75 -8.41 -1.45
CA TRP A 90 11.20 -7.06 -1.51
C TRP A 90 9.78 -7.01 -2.07
N GLN A 91 9.42 -7.91 -2.99
CA GLN A 91 8.05 -8.06 -3.47
C GLN A 91 7.03 -8.37 -2.36
N ASN A 92 7.47 -9.05 -1.30
CA ASN A 92 6.61 -9.47 -0.20
C ASN A 92 6.66 -8.52 1.00
N LEU A 93 7.43 -7.44 0.95
CA LEU A 93 7.41 -6.45 2.01
C LEU A 93 6.12 -5.64 1.99
N ARG A 94 5.78 -5.12 3.18
CA ARG A 94 4.63 -4.26 3.40
C ARG A 94 4.84 -2.93 2.70
N VAL A 95 3.76 -2.39 2.16
CA VAL A 95 3.76 -1.12 1.44
C VAL A 95 2.58 -0.30 1.93
N SER A 96 2.81 0.91 2.42
CA SER A 96 1.73 1.84 2.76
C SER A 96 1.51 2.86 1.65
N ASP A 97 0.47 3.67 1.80
CA ASP A 97 0.31 4.90 1.02
C ASP A 97 1.50 5.84 1.27
N SER A 98 1.78 6.72 0.30
CA SER A 98 2.79 7.77 0.47
C SER A 98 2.14 9.00 1.11
N LYS A 99 2.87 9.71 1.96
CA LYS A 99 2.47 10.97 2.55
C LYS A 99 2.52 12.09 1.53
N CYS A 100 1.47 12.89 1.53
CA CYS A 100 1.35 14.09 0.73
C CYS A 100 1.91 15.29 1.50
N ASP A 101 2.27 16.35 0.78
CA ASP A 101 2.75 17.61 1.36
C ASP A 101 1.62 18.55 1.80
N CYS A 102 0.37 18.13 1.67
CA CYS A 102 -0.79 18.90 2.11
C CYS A 102 -0.91 18.79 3.65
N GLU A 103 -0.57 19.86 4.37
CA GLU A 103 -0.36 19.87 5.83
C GLU A 103 -1.62 20.23 6.62
N THR A 104 -2.58 20.91 5.99
CA THR A 104 -3.82 21.36 6.63
C THR A 104 -5.07 20.76 5.98
N PHE A 105 -6.17 20.69 6.71
CA PHE A 105 -7.45 20.20 6.17
C PHE A 105 -7.93 21.03 4.97
N GLU A 106 -7.76 22.35 5.02
CA GLU A 106 -8.10 23.25 3.92
C GLU A 106 -7.25 22.93 2.67
N GLU A 107 -5.95 22.74 2.84
CA GLU A 107 -5.05 22.31 1.75
C GLU A 107 -5.43 20.93 1.21
N MET A 108 -5.76 19.95 2.06
CA MET A 108 -6.13 18.60 1.63
C MET A 108 -7.37 18.58 0.72
N VAL A 109 -8.34 19.47 0.95
CA VAL A 109 -9.56 19.56 0.13
C VAL A 109 -9.25 20.10 -1.27
N GLU A 110 -8.27 21.00 -1.39
CA GLU A 110 -7.83 21.60 -2.66
C GLU A 110 -6.64 20.86 -3.29
N CYS A 111 -6.13 19.83 -2.62
CA CYS A 111 -4.94 19.10 -3.03
C CYS A 111 -5.25 18.17 -4.20
N GLU A 112 -4.80 18.53 -5.40
CA GLU A 112 -5.01 17.67 -6.56
C GLU A 112 -4.14 16.40 -6.50
N LEU A 113 -3.11 16.32 -5.66
CA LEU A 113 -2.15 15.21 -5.66
C LEU A 113 -2.59 13.98 -4.88
N CYS A 114 -3.41 14.17 -3.85
CA CYS A 114 -3.67 13.15 -2.85
C CYS A 114 -5.12 13.19 -2.39
N ILE A 115 -5.55 12.13 -1.72
CA ILE A 115 -6.86 12.02 -1.09
C ILE A 115 -6.61 12.03 0.42
N LEU A 116 -7.12 13.05 1.11
CA LEU A 116 -6.96 13.19 2.57
C LEU A 116 -5.49 13.11 3.04
N GLY A 117 -4.59 13.76 2.30
CA GLY A 117 -3.16 13.78 2.65
C GLY A 117 -2.39 12.49 2.32
N LYS A 118 -3.03 11.50 1.68
CA LYS A 118 -2.41 10.23 1.26
C LYS A 118 -2.40 10.10 -0.27
N ILE A 119 -1.27 9.69 -0.83
CA ILE A 119 -1.16 9.27 -2.23
C ILE A 119 -1.37 7.76 -2.24
N PRO A 120 -2.50 7.26 -2.77
CA PRO A 120 -2.84 5.84 -2.72
C PRO A 120 -1.77 4.97 -3.38
N ASN A 121 -1.42 3.85 -2.74
CA ASN A 121 -0.51 2.88 -3.30
C ASN A 121 -1.26 1.60 -3.69
N SER A 122 -1.34 1.32 -4.99
CA SER A 122 -2.07 0.14 -5.49
C SER A 122 -1.55 -1.21 -4.97
N TYR A 123 -0.30 -1.25 -4.46
CA TYR A 123 0.31 -2.45 -3.89
C TYR A 123 -0.02 -2.69 -2.43
N ASN A 124 -0.66 -1.75 -1.72
CA ASN A 124 -0.96 -1.93 -0.29
C ASN A 124 -2.21 -2.77 -0.03
N PHE A 125 -3.06 -2.96 -1.03
CA PHE A 125 -4.28 -3.74 -0.94
C PHE A 125 -4.20 -4.93 -1.91
N LYS A 126 -3.96 -6.13 -1.37
CA LYS A 126 -3.70 -7.32 -2.18
C LYS A 126 -4.77 -8.36 -1.94
N LYS A 127 -5.35 -8.91 -3.01
CA LYS A 127 -6.16 -10.12 -2.96
C LYS A 127 -5.23 -11.31 -2.76
N ILE A 128 -5.41 -12.05 -1.66
CA ILE A 128 -4.56 -13.20 -1.30
C ILE A 128 -5.25 -14.54 -1.49
N LEU A 129 -6.59 -14.58 -1.49
CA LEU A 129 -7.39 -15.77 -1.75
C LEU A 129 -8.64 -15.40 -2.56
N ASP A 130 -9.00 -16.27 -3.51
CA ASP A 130 -10.19 -16.14 -4.35
C ASP A 130 -10.76 -17.53 -4.67
N TYR A 131 -11.62 -18.02 -3.78
CA TYR A 131 -12.33 -19.29 -3.94
C TYR A 131 -13.84 -19.05 -4.09
N GLU A 132 -14.55 -20.05 -4.58
CA GLU A 132 -16.00 -19.96 -4.78
C GLU A 132 -16.79 -19.59 -3.52
N THR A 133 -16.28 -19.95 -2.33
CA THR A 133 -16.97 -19.75 -1.05
C THR A 133 -16.34 -18.69 -0.15
N HIS A 134 -15.12 -18.26 -0.46
CA HIS A 134 -14.43 -17.25 0.36
C HIS A 134 -13.39 -16.48 -0.43
N VAL A 135 -13.26 -15.21 -0.09
CA VAL A 135 -12.29 -14.27 -0.65
C VAL A 135 -11.53 -13.64 0.50
N ALA A 136 -10.23 -13.42 0.34
CA ALA A 136 -9.45 -12.73 1.35
C ALA A 136 -8.53 -11.67 0.74
N TYR A 137 -8.42 -10.57 1.47
CA TYR A 137 -7.57 -9.42 1.15
C TYR A 137 -6.64 -9.13 2.29
N THR A 138 -5.53 -8.48 1.95
CA THR A 138 -4.63 -7.82 2.91
C THR A 138 -4.63 -6.34 2.63
N TYR A 139 -4.57 -5.53 3.68
CA TYR A 139 -4.43 -4.08 3.57
C TYR A 139 -3.34 -3.57 4.52
N ASP A 140 -2.32 -2.96 3.94
CA ASP A 140 -1.22 -2.30 4.63
C ASP A 140 -1.49 -0.80 4.78
N THR A 141 -1.72 -0.35 6.00
CA THR A 141 -1.92 1.07 6.34
C THR A 141 -0.74 1.63 7.13
N GLU A 142 -0.81 2.91 7.49
CA GLU A 142 0.16 3.52 8.41
C GLU A 142 0.04 2.94 9.84
N GLN A 143 -1.18 2.65 10.32
CA GLN A 143 -1.40 2.22 11.71
C GLN A 143 -1.30 0.71 11.91
N GLY A 144 -1.53 -0.09 10.87
CA GLY A 144 -1.73 -1.52 11.03
C GLY A 144 -1.63 -2.35 9.77
N PHE A 145 -1.68 -3.66 9.96
CA PHE A 145 -1.88 -4.65 8.92
C PHE A 145 -3.24 -5.31 9.12
N TYR A 146 -4.06 -5.35 8.08
CA TYR A 146 -5.39 -5.95 8.16
C TYR A 146 -5.48 -7.13 7.23
N THR A 147 -6.06 -8.22 7.75
CA THR A 147 -6.61 -9.29 6.92
C THR A 147 -8.12 -9.15 6.90
N ILE A 148 -8.69 -9.14 5.70
CA ILE A 148 -10.12 -9.02 5.47
C ILE A 148 -10.56 -10.33 4.85
N THR A 149 -11.49 -11.04 5.48
CA THR A 149 -12.00 -12.31 4.97
C THR A 149 -13.49 -12.19 4.73
N LEU A 150 -13.93 -12.59 3.55
CA LEU A 150 -15.32 -12.61 3.13
C LEU A 150 -15.71 -14.07 2.91
N ILE A 151 -16.70 -14.56 3.62
CA ILE A 151 -17.22 -15.93 3.48
C ILE A 151 -18.65 -15.85 2.96
N ILE A 152 -18.98 -16.62 1.92
CA ILE A 152 -20.35 -16.67 1.42
C ILE A 152 -21.25 -17.31 2.47
N SER A 153 -22.29 -16.60 2.87
CA SER A 153 -23.27 -17.08 3.84
C SER A 153 -24.29 -17.99 3.16
N GLU A 154 -24.44 -19.23 3.64
CA GLU A 154 -25.41 -20.21 3.12
C GLU A 154 -26.82 -20.00 3.68
N GLU A 155 -26.98 -19.23 4.77
CA GLU A 155 -28.25 -19.04 5.47
C GLU A 155 -28.98 -17.75 5.05
N ILE A 156 -30.04 -17.90 4.24
CA ILE A 156 -30.90 -16.79 3.75
C ILE A 156 -31.95 -16.34 4.82
N GLN A 157 -32.00 -16.97 6.00
CA GLN A 157 -33.09 -16.72 6.96
C GLN A 157 -32.77 -15.55 7.90
N ASN A 158 -33.56 -14.48 7.80
CA ASN A 158 -33.50 -13.22 8.57
C ASN A 158 -32.32 -12.29 8.21
N MET A 159 -32.27 -11.86 6.95
CA MET A 159 -31.21 -10.99 6.43
C MET A 159 -31.39 -9.52 6.85
N ASN A 160 -30.93 -9.19 8.07
CA ASN A 160 -30.48 -7.83 8.36
C ASN A 160 -29.05 -7.72 7.82
N PHE A 161 -28.86 -6.89 6.80
CA PHE A 161 -27.55 -6.52 6.29
C PHE A 161 -27.15 -5.19 6.88
N ASP A 162 -25.87 -5.06 7.22
CA ASP A 162 -25.30 -3.77 7.58
C ASP A 162 -25.21 -2.89 6.32
N TYR A 163 -24.86 -3.51 5.18
CA TYR A 163 -24.66 -2.81 3.91
C TYR A 163 -25.11 -3.58 2.68
N ILE A 164 -25.46 -2.82 1.64
CA ILE A 164 -25.69 -3.31 0.27
C ILE A 164 -24.75 -2.55 -0.66
N TRP A 165 -23.85 -3.25 -1.33
CA TRP A 165 -22.84 -2.65 -2.22
C TRP A 165 -22.91 -3.25 -3.62
N LYS A 166 -22.37 -2.53 -4.60
CA LYS A 166 -22.08 -3.10 -5.91
C LYS A 166 -20.73 -3.80 -5.87
N LYS A 167 -20.57 -4.84 -6.70
CA LYS A 167 -19.32 -5.62 -6.78
C LYS A 167 -18.11 -4.75 -7.08
N GLU A 168 -18.26 -3.76 -7.96
CA GLU A 168 -17.19 -2.82 -8.32
C GLU A 168 -16.79 -1.87 -7.19
N GLU A 169 -17.66 -1.64 -6.21
CA GLU A 169 -17.39 -0.77 -5.05
C GLU A 169 -16.78 -1.56 -3.87
N LEU A 170 -16.82 -2.90 -3.90
CA LEU A 170 -16.51 -3.74 -2.74
C LEU A 170 -15.15 -3.43 -2.13
N GLU A 171 -14.09 -3.39 -2.94
CA GLU A 171 -12.73 -3.18 -2.45
C GLU A 171 -12.53 -1.76 -1.90
N GLU A 172 -13.10 -0.74 -2.55
CA GLU A 172 -13.06 0.65 -2.09
C GLU A 172 -13.80 0.81 -0.75
N ARG A 173 -14.96 0.17 -0.59
CA ARG A 173 -15.74 0.20 0.65
C ARG A 173 -15.00 -0.49 1.80
N LEU A 174 -14.35 -1.63 1.54
CA LEU A 174 -13.55 -2.33 2.54
C LEU A 174 -12.37 -1.48 3.04
N LYS A 175 -11.66 -0.81 2.13
CA LYS A 175 -10.60 0.15 2.49
C LYS A 175 -11.15 1.30 3.33
N GLY A 176 -12.23 1.93 2.87
CA GLY A 176 -12.83 3.08 3.53
C GLY A 176 -13.30 2.79 4.97
N ILE A 177 -13.75 1.57 5.26
CA ILE A 177 -14.10 1.16 6.63
C ILE A 177 -12.86 1.16 7.53
N ILE A 178 -11.75 0.60 7.07
CA ILE A 178 -10.48 0.57 7.80
C ILE A 178 -9.92 1.98 7.96
N ASP A 179 -9.90 2.78 6.90
CA ASP A 179 -9.42 4.17 6.95
C ASP A 179 -10.23 5.01 7.94
N THR A 180 -11.56 4.85 7.94
CA THR A 180 -12.46 5.55 8.89
C THR A 180 -12.17 5.13 10.33
N TYR A 181 -11.94 3.82 10.57
CA TYR A 181 -11.54 3.30 11.88
C TYR A 181 -10.25 3.95 12.37
N GLU A 182 -9.23 4.03 11.52
CA GLU A 182 -7.91 4.60 11.87
C GLU A 182 -7.96 6.11 12.13
N GLU A 183 -8.74 6.87 11.36
CA GLU A 183 -8.86 8.32 11.51
C GLU A 183 -9.66 8.72 12.76
N GLN A 184 -10.71 7.97 13.07
CA GLN A 184 -11.69 8.40 14.08
C GLN A 184 -11.48 7.77 15.46
N ILE A 185 -10.48 6.88 15.63
CA ILE A 185 -10.22 6.13 16.88
C ILE A 185 -11.50 5.45 17.40
N PHE A 186 -12.38 5.02 16.50
CA PHE A 186 -13.52 4.17 16.86
C PHE A 186 -13.08 2.72 17.00
N GLU A 187 -13.97 1.83 17.42
CA GLU A 187 -13.70 0.39 17.37
C GLU A 187 -13.97 -0.11 15.96
N LEU A 188 -13.05 -0.89 15.38
CA LEU A 188 -13.28 -1.54 14.10
C LEU A 188 -14.35 -2.61 14.30
N ASP A 189 -15.45 -2.51 13.56
CA ASP A 189 -16.45 -3.58 13.52
C ASP A 189 -15.78 -4.84 13.00
N SER A 190 -15.49 -5.78 13.90
CA SER A 190 -14.76 -7.00 13.56
C SER A 190 -15.54 -7.93 12.62
N TYR A 191 -16.84 -7.66 12.44
CA TYR A 191 -17.76 -8.49 11.67
C TYR A 191 -18.86 -7.63 11.01
N LEU A 192 -19.10 -7.83 9.72
CA LEU A 192 -20.16 -7.18 8.93
C LEU A 192 -20.89 -8.19 8.06
N ARG A 193 -22.18 -7.96 7.84
CA ARG A 193 -23.00 -8.67 6.85
C ARG A 193 -23.26 -7.79 5.64
N VAL A 194 -22.67 -8.17 4.52
CA VAL A 194 -22.69 -7.37 3.29
C VAL A 194 -23.44 -8.15 2.20
N CYS A 195 -24.40 -7.50 1.56
CA CYS A 195 -25.01 -7.98 0.33
C CYS A 195 -24.33 -7.32 -0.88
N VAL A 196 -23.67 -8.11 -1.72
CA VAL A 196 -23.02 -7.65 -2.94
C VAL A 196 -23.91 -7.91 -4.15
N THR A 197 -24.18 -6.85 -4.89
CA THR A 197 -24.97 -6.85 -6.12
C THR A 197 -24.05 -6.83 -7.33
N GLU A 198 -24.36 -7.66 -8.33
CA GLU A 198 -23.62 -7.71 -9.59
C GLU A 198 -24.59 -7.74 -10.76
N SER A 199 -24.45 -6.77 -11.65
CA SER A 199 -25.18 -6.72 -12.91
C SER A 199 -24.58 -7.74 -13.87
N LEU A 200 -25.42 -8.60 -14.46
CA LEU A 200 -24.98 -9.55 -15.46
C LEU A 200 -25.03 -8.88 -16.83
N GLU A 201 -23.92 -8.83 -17.56
CA GLU A 201 -23.79 -8.06 -18.82
C GLU A 201 -24.88 -8.39 -19.85
N ASP A 202 -25.34 -9.65 -19.88
CA ASP A 202 -26.33 -10.16 -20.82
C ASP A 202 -27.75 -10.33 -20.24
N SER A 203 -28.02 -9.82 -19.03
CA SER A 203 -29.31 -10.03 -18.37
C SER A 203 -29.73 -8.86 -17.49
N PRO A 204 -31.03 -8.50 -17.48
CA PRO A 204 -31.56 -7.54 -16.50
C PRO A 204 -31.55 -8.11 -15.06
N ALA A 205 -31.12 -9.35 -14.87
CA ALA A 205 -31.02 -9.98 -13.56
C ALA A 205 -29.75 -9.51 -12.82
N THR A 206 -29.91 -9.23 -11.53
CA THR A 206 -28.82 -8.95 -10.60
C THR A 206 -28.49 -10.21 -9.82
N ARG A 207 -27.21 -10.60 -9.80
CA ARG A 207 -26.73 -11.63 -8.89
C ARG A 207 -26.52 -11.02 -7.51
N LEU A 208 -27.04 -11.68 -6.49
CA LEU A 208 -26.85 -11.32 -5.09
C LEU A 208 -25.90 -12.33 -4.45
N THR A 209 -24.84 -11.85 -3.83
CA THR A 209 -23.92 -12.66 -3.03
C THR A 209 -23.88 -12.11 -1.63
N TYR A 210 -24.07 -12.98 -0.63
CA TYR A 210 -24.12 -12.60 0.76
C TYR A 210 -22.79 -12.94 1.41
N TYR A 211 -22.12 -11.94 1.99
CA TYR A 211 -20.85 -12.13 2.66
C TYR A 211 -20.96 -11.86 4.15
N ASP A 212 -20.43 -12.80 4.92
CA ASP A 212 -19.95 -12.58 6.27
C ASP A 212 -18.52 -12.07 6.19
N VAL A 213 -18.30 -10.79 6.49
CA VAL A 213 -17.01 -10.11 6.40
C VAL A 213 -16.40 -10.01 7.78
N THR A 214 -15.15 -10.43 7.94
CA THR A 214 -14.39 -10.27 9.18
C THR A 214 -13.11 -9.48 8.95
N PHE A 215 -12.80 -8.58 9.88
CA PHE A 215 -11.57 -7.80 9.89
C PHE A 215 -10.67 -8.27 11.03
N THR A 216 -9.41 -8.55 10.73
CA THR A 216 -8.40 -8.89 11.73
C THR A 216 -7.24 -7.92 11.62
N GLU A 217 -7.03 -7.11 12.66
CA GLU A 217 -5.90 -6.18 12.76
C GLU A 217 -4.71 -6.82 13.48
N VAL A 218 -3.52 -6.65 12.92
CA VAL A 218 -2.24 -6.93 13.58
C VAL A 218 -1.58 -5.59 13.93
N LYS A 219 -1.83 -5.11 15.17
CA LYS A 219 -1.35 -3.81 15.66
C LYS A 219 0.17 -3.73 15.75
N VAL A 220 0.73 -2.60 15.30
CA VAL A 220 2.17 -2.29 15.32
C VAL A 220 2.74 -2.19 16.76
N SER A 221 1.90 -1.99 17.79
CA SER A 221 2.35 -1.95 19.20
C SER A 221 2.84 -3.30 19.75
N GLY A 222 2.61 -4.41 19.04
CA GLY A 222 3.30 -5.70 19.27
C GLY A 222 4.66 -5.83 18.56
N ILE A 223 5.00 -4.87 17.70
CA ILE A 223 6.18 -4.88 16.81
C ILE A 223 7.18 -3.79 17.21
N ASN A 224 6.75 -2.72 17.89
CA ASN A 224 7.66 -1.64 18.36
C ASN A 224 8.43 -1.94 19.67
N ASN A 225 8.07 -3.00 20.42
CA ASN A 225 9.00 -3.63 21.38
C ASN A 225 9.94 -4.64 20.71
N ALA A 226 9.82 -4.78 19.39
CA ALA A 226 10.56 -5.72 18.56
C ALA A 226 11.37 -4.98 17.48
N THR A 227 12.08 -3.93 17.89
CA THR A 227 13.38 -3.59 17.28
C THR A 227 14.37 -4.77 17.28
N ASN A 228 13.98 -5.92 17.86
CA ASN A 228 14.69 -7.19 17.78
C ASN A 228 13.93 -8.41 17.22
N TYR A 229 12.61 -8.41 16.94
CA TYR A 229 11.93 -9.64 16.46
C TYR A 229 10.67 -9.38 15.61
N ASN A 230 10.87 -9.14 14.31
CA ASN A 230 10.01 -9.49 13.16
C ASN A 230 10.53 -8.77 11.89
N ARG A 231 11.84 -8.58 11.71
CA ARG A 231 12.72 -9.58 11.08
C ARG A 231 12.14 -11.00 11.00
N THR A 232 11.20 -11.20 10.09
CA THR A 232 11.18 -12.42 9.28
C THR A 232 11.71 -12.10 7.88
N VAL A 233 12.81 -11.35 7.86
CA VAL A 233 13.88 -11.66 6.90
C VAL A 233 14.43 -12.97 7.43
N LEU A 234 14.16 -14.09 6.74
CA LEU A 234 14.96 -15.31 6.93
C LEU A 234 16.42 -14.85 6.96
N GLY A 235 17.10 -15.08 8.08
CA GLY A 235 18.38 -14.45 8.38
C GLY A 235 19.39 -14.65 7.25
N PHE A 236 19.96 -13.54 6.77
CA PHE A 236 21.14 -13.57 5.89
C PHE A 236 22.35 -12.83 6.50
N ASN A 237 22.30 -12.50 7.80
CA ASN A 237 23.49 -12.06 8.53
C ASN A 237 24.43 -13.22 8.92
N GLU A 238 24.21 -14.43 8.40
CA GLU A 238 25.08 -15.59 8.61
C GLU A 238 25.34 -16.32 7.27
N PHE A 239 26.07 -15.71 6.35
CA PHE A 239 26.87 -16.48 5.40
C PHE A 239 28.29 -15.91 5.37
N PRO A 240 29.29 -16.64 5.90
CA PRO A 240 30.67 -16.38 5.54
C PRO A 240 30.84 -16.87 4.09
N TYR A 241 31.35 -16.00 3.21
CA TYR A 241 32.38 -16.21 2.17
C TYR A 241 32.30 -15.10 1.13
#